data_AF-A0AAV7QIM4-F1
#
_entry.id   AF-A0AAV7QIM4-F1
#
_cell.length_a   1.000
_cell.length_b   1.000
_cell.length_c   1.000
_cell.angle_alpha   90.00
_cell.angle_beta   90.00
_cell.angle_gamma   90.00
#
_symmetry.space_group_name_H-M   'P 1'
#
loop_
_entity.id
_entity.type
_entity.pdbx_description
1 polymer ?
#
loop_
_entity_poly.entity_id
_entity_poly.type
_entity_poly.pdbx_seq_one_letter_code
_entity_poly.pdbx_strand_id
1 'polypeptide(L)'
;MLFGRQPRTLLDMLAEQWEETEEEVKDLLTYTRELRDNLNTLWEEAHTALRVAQQKQKQTYDTRSVVRTLAVGDKALVLLPSTDNKLLARWQGPYEVTAQINPTTYKLAMSKDGGRDRYIISTCLRNG
;
A
#
# COMPACT_ATOMS: atom_id res chain seq x y z
N MET A 1 -64.17 8.90 21.12
CA MET A 1 -62.97 8.39 20.41
C MET A 1 -61.83 9.34 20.74
N LEU A 2 -60.87 8.93 21.56
CA LEU A 2 -59.77 9.77 22.01
C LEU A 2 -58.47 9.06 21.63
N PHE A 3 -57.89 9.38 20.48
CA PHE A 3 -56.59 8.86 20.10
C PHE A 3 -55.52 9.56 20.94
N GLY A 4 -54.69 8.75 21.60
CA GLY A 4 -53.68 9.17 22.56
C GLY A 4 -52.62 10.07 21.94
N ARG A 5 -52.16 11.03 22.74
CA ARG A 5 -51.00 11.86 22.40
C ARG A 5 -49.75 10.98 22.37
N GLN A 6 -48.99 11.07 21.28
CA GLN A 6 -47.69 10.42 21.18
C GLN A 6 -46.73 11.07 22.21
N PRO A 7 -46.09 10.29 23.09
CA PRO A 7 -45.18 10.86 24.09
C PRO A 7 -43.92 11.39 23.38
N ARG A 8 -43.48 12.61 23.74
CA ARG A 8 -42.19 13.15 23.31
C ARG A 8 -41.08 12.20 23.73
N THR A 9 -40.28 11.79 22.77
CA THR A 9 -39.14 10.88 22.96
C THR A 9 -37.84 11.67 23.10
N LEU A 10 -36.77 10.99 23.54
CA LEU A 10 -35.43 11.58 23.56
C LEU A 10 -34.95 11.95 22.14
N LEU A 11 -35.41 11.22 21.12
CA LEU A 11 -35.14 11.53 19.73
C LEU A 11 -35.82 12.83 19.30
N ASP A 12 -37.04 13.10 19.79
CA ASP A 12 -37.74 14.36 19.50
C ASP A 12 -37.03 15.55 20.14
N MET A 13 -36.50 15.40 21.36
CA MET A 13 -35.68 16.44 21.99
C MET A 13 -34.36 16.68 21.24
N LEU A 14 -33.69 15.62 20.77
CA LEU A 14 -32.47 15.75 19.98
C LEU A 14 -32.75 16.39 18.61
N ALA A 15 -33.88 16.05 17.98
CA ALA A 15 -34.31 16.65 16.73
C ALA A 15 -34.61 18.15 16.89
N GLU A 16 -35.33 18.54 17.96
CA GLU A 16 -35.58 19.95 18.29
C GLU A 16 -34.27 20.72 18.53
N GLN A 17 -33.29 20.13 19.22
CA GLN A 17 -31.98 20.76 19.41
C GLN A 17 -31.16 20.91 18.11
N TRP A 18 -31.27 19.95 17.19
CA TRP A 18 -30.63 20.03 15.88
C TRP A 18 -31.33 21.04 14.95
N GLU A 19 -32.65 21.17 15.04
CA GLU A 19 -33.42 22.19 14.31
C GLU A 19 -33.23 23.60 14.88
N GLU A 20 -32.97 23.75 16.19
CA GLU A 20 -32.62 25.03 16.83
C GLU A 20 -31.18 25.50 16.55
N THR A 21 -30.34 24.66 15.94
CA THR A 21 -29.03 25.11 15.50
C THR A 21 -29.23 25.98 14.27
N GLU A 22 -29.39 27.29 14.48
CA GLU A 22 -29.39 28.28 13.39
C GLU A 22 -28.15 28.02 12.52
N GLU A 23 -28.38 27.49 11.31
CA GLU A 23 -27.35 27.47 10.29
C GLU A 23 -27.01 28.93 10.01
N GLU A 24 -25.91 29.40 10.60
CA GLU A 24 -25.31 30.68 10.25
C GLU A 24 -25.03 30.61 8.75
N VAL A 25 -25.90 31.23 7.94
CA VAL A 25 -25.84 31.19 6.47
C VAL A 25 -24.58 31.91 6.05
N LYS A 26 -23.45 31.20 6.10
CA LYS A 26 -22.17 31.70 5.64
C LYS A 26 -22.30 31.94 4.15
N ASP A 27 -21.93 33.14 3.73
CA ASP A 27 -21.81 33.48 2.32
C ASP A 27 -20.96 32.39 1.62
N LEU A 28 -21.48 31.85 0.53
CA LEU A 28 -20.92 30.68 -0.16
C LEU A 28 -19.47 30.93 -0.60
N LEU A 29 -19.14 32.18 -0.94
CA LEU A 29 -17.77 32.58 -1.28
C LEU A 29 -16.82 32.50 -0.08
N THR A 30 -17.29 32.87 1.11
CA THR A 30 -16.50 32.78 2.35
C THR A 30 -16.29 31.32 2.73
N TYR A 31 -17.35 30.50 2.71
CA TYR A 31 -17.25 29.08 3.02
C TYR A 31 -16.30 28.34 2.06
N THR A 32 -16.41 28.57 0.76
CA THR A 32 -15.55 27.91 -0.24
C THR A 32 -14.09 28.34 -0.15
N ARG A 33 -13.81 29.56 0.29
CA ARG A 33 -12.44 30.03 0.60
C ARG A 33 -11.90 29.33 1.84
N GLU A 34 -12.64 29.35 2.95
CA GLU A 34 -12.26 28.67 4.20
C GLU A 34 -11.98 27.17 3.94
N LEU A 35 -12.84 26.50 3.18
CA LEU A 35 -12.68 25.10 2.82
C LEU A 35 -11.38 24.86 2.02
N ARG A 36 -11.09 25.72 1.03
CA ARG A 36 -9.86 25.60 0.23
C ARG A 36 -8.63 25.78 1.10
N ASP A 37 -8.63 26.80 1.95
CA ASP A 37 -7.49 27.11 2.81
C ASP A 37 -7.23 25.95 3.79
N ASN A 38 -8.29 25.40 4.39
CA ASN A 38 -8.20 24.23 5.25
C ASN A 38 -7.70 22.98 4.52
N LEU A 39 -8.13 22.75 3.28
CA LEU A 39 -7.62 21.63 2.50
C LEU A 39 -6.14 21.80 2.16
N ASN A 40 -5.70 23.02 1.85
CA ASN A 40 -4.29 23.29 1.56
C ASN A 40 -3.41 23.05 2.79
N THR A 41 -3.81 23.53 3.96
CA THR A 41 -3.04 23.32 5.20
C THR A 41 -2.95 21.84 5.56
N LEU A 42 -4.08 21.11 5.52
CA LEU A 42 -4.10 19.67 5.76
C LEU A 42 -3.27 18.90 4.73
N TRP A 43 -3.30 19.32 3.47
CA TRP A 43 -2.52 18.70 2.40
C TRP A 43 -1.01 18.87 2.61
N GLU A 44 -0.58 20.05 3.02
CA GLU A 44 0.82 20.33 3.38
C GLU A 44 1.27 19.48 4.57
N GLU A 45 0.47 19.45 5.64
CA GLU A 45 0.76 18.62 6.83
C GLU A 45 0.86 17.13 6.47
N ALA A 46 -0.11 16.61 5.70
CA ALA A 46 -0.08 15.23 5.23
C ALA A 46 1.17 14.92 4.38
N HIS A 47 1.56 15.84 3.49
CA HIS A 47 2.77 15.68 2.67
C HIS A 47 4.05 15.68 3.52
N THR A 48 4.14 16.56 4.51
CA THR A 48 5.30 16.60 5.41
C THR A 48 5.41 15.29 6.22
N ALA A 49 4.30 14.81 6.78
CA ALA A 49 4.25 13.55 7.50
C ALA A 49 4.62 12.35 6.61
N LEU A 50 4.10 12.32 5.39
CA LEU A 50 4.40 11.29 4.39
C LEU A 50 5.90 11.29 4.04
N ARG A 51 6.50 12.46 3.83
CA ARG A 51 7.94 12.58 3.56
C ARG A 51 8.79 12.05 4.72
N VAL A 52 8.42 12.38 5.97
CA VAL A 52 9.11 11.88 7.16
C VAL A 52 8.97 10.37 7.29
N ALA A 53 7.77 9.83 7.07
CA ALA A 53 7.51 8.40 7.10
C ALA A 53 8.32 7.65 6.03
N GLN A 54 8.35 8.16 4.79
CA GLN A 54 9.18 7.62 3.70
C GLN A 54 10.67 7.64 4.04
N GLN A 55 11.16 8.74 4.61
CA GLN A 55 12.57 8.83 5.03
C GLN A 55 12.90 7.81 6.11
N LYS A 56 12.05 7.67 7.13
CA LYS A 56 12.21 6.68 8.19
C LYS A 56 12.15 5.25 7.66
N GLN A 57 11.22 4.98 6.73
CA GLN A 57 11.09 3.68 6.07
C GLN A 57 12.36 3.35 5.29
N LYS A 58 12.89 4.29 4.50
CA LYS A 58 14.14 4.13 3.77
C LYS A 58 15.31 3.83 4.71
N GLN A 59 15.52 4.65 5.75
CA GLN A 59 16.61 4.44 6.72
C GLN A 59 16.51 3.08 7.40
N THR A 60 15.30 2.70 7.84
CA THR A 60 15.07 1.40 8.48
C THR A 60 15.33 0.24 7.51
N TYR A 61 14.90 0.39 6.26
CA TYR A 61 15.12 -0.60 5.21
C TYR A 61 16.61 -0.75 4.90
N ASP A 62 17.30 0.35 4.59
CA ASP A 62 18.72 0.37 4.26
C ASP A 62 19.56 -0.25 5.39
N THR A 63 19.24 0.07 6.66
CA THR A 63 19.93 -0.48 7.84
C THR A 63 19.69 -1.97 8.03
N ARG A 64 18.48 -2.46 7.72
CA ARG A 64 18.12 -3.89 7.87
C ARG A 64 18.42 -4.70 6.61
N SER A 65 18.73 -4.06 5.49
CA SER A 65 19.04 -4.71 4.24
C SER A 65 20.48 -5.21 4.26
N VAL A 66 20.66 -6.52 4.39
CA VAL A 66 21.94 -7.14 4.07
C VAL A 66 22.00 -7.21 2.55
N VAL A 67 22.90 -6.45 1.95
CA VAL A 67 23.15 -6.49 0.50
C VAL A 67 23.74 -7.85 0.17
N ARG A 68 22.90 -8.77 -0.31
CA ARG A 68 23.32 -10.08 -0.81
C ARG A 68 23.50 -9.98 -2.31
N THR A 69 24.75 -10.09 -2.77
CA THR A 69 25.09 -10.19 -4.18
C THR A 69 25.24 -11.65 -4.56
N LEU A 70 24.64 -12.03 -5.70
CA LEU A 70 24.80 -13.34 -6.31
C LEU A 70 25.73 -13.19 -7.51
N ALA A 71 26.69 -14.09 -7.65
CA ALA A 71 27.56 -14.12 -8.82
C ALA A 71 26.89 -14.90 -9.97
N VAL A 72 27.34 -14.64 -11.20
CA VAL A 72 26.99 -15.48 -12.35
C VAL A 72 27.54 -16.89 -12.11
N GLY A 73 26.69 -17.91 -12.25
CA GLY A 73 26.99 -19.31 -11.92
C GLY A 73 26.49 -19.76 -10.54
N ASP A 74 26.07 -18.84 -9.67
CA ASP A 74 25.47 -19.20 -8.38
C ASP A 74 24.08 -19.82 -8.57
N LYS A 75 23.71 -20.72 -7.66
CA LYS A 75 22.38 -21.32 -7.58
C LYS A 75 21.51 -20.54 -6.60
N ALA A 76 20.37 -20.05 -7.06
CA ALA A 76 19.43 -19.29 -6.25
C ALA A 76 18.00 -19.84 -6.37
N LEU A 77 17.28 -19.75 -5.26
CA LEU A 77 15.85 -20.03 -5.20
C LEU A 77 15.07 -18.80 -5.66
N VAL A 78 14.03 -19.00 -6.48
CA VAL A 78 13.14 -17.92 -6.94
C VAL A 78 11.78 -18.05 -6.26
N LEU A 79 11.26 -16.94 -5.76
CA LEU A 79 9.91 -16.87 -5.22
C LEU A 79 8.89 -16.75 -6.36
N LEU A 80 8.13 -17.81 -6.61
CA LEU A 80 7.13 -17.88 -7.69
C LEU A 80 5.73 -18.16 -7.13
N PRO A 81 4.67 -17.58 -7.69
CA PRO A 81 3.30 -17.93 -7.32
C PRO A 81 3.06 -19.42 -7.58
N SER A 82 2.38 -20.08 -6.64
CA SER A 82 2.02 -21.49 -6.78
C SER A 82 0.89 -21.61 -7.79
N THR A 83 0.95 -22.63 -8.64
CA THR A 83 -0.13 -22.96 -9.57
C THR A 83 -1.43 -23.28 -8.85
N ASP A 84 -1.34 -23.82 -7.65
CA ASP A 84 -2.48 -24.33 -6.88
C ASP A 84 -3.22 -23.22 -6.12
N ASN A 85 -2.53 -22.14 -5.74
CA ASN A 85 -3.12 -21.01 -5.04
C ASN A 85 -2.41 -19.70 -5.40
N LYS A 86 -3.15 -18.79 -6.05
CA LYS A 86 -2.66 -17.48 -6.51
C LYS A 86 -2.19 -16.56 -5.37
N LEU A 87 -2.63 -16.81 -4.14
CA LEU A 87 -2.19 -16.04 -2.95
C LEU A 87 -0.90 -16.59 -2.33
N LEU A 88 -0.48 -17.80 -2.70
CA LEU A 88 0.68 -18.45 -2.10
C LEU A 88 1.87 -18.44 -3.07
N ALA A 89 2.91 -17.68 -2.72
CA ALA A 89 4.20 -17.77 -3.38
C ALA A 89 5.09 -18.80 -2.66
N ARG A 90 5.76 -19.67 -3.43
CA ARG A 90 6.69 -20.68 -2.93
C ARG A 90 8.07 -20.47 -3.54
N TRP A 91 9.10 -20.75 -2.74
CA TRP A 91 10.47 -20.85 -3.26
C TRP A 91 10.58 -22.09 -4.14
N GLN A 92 10.98 -21.90 -5.39
CA GLN A 92 11.10 -22.97 -6.38
C GLN A 92 12.51 -23.04 -6.94
N GLY A 93 13.00 -24.28 -7.09
CA GLY A 93 14.25 -24.68 -7.74
C GLY A 93 15.52 -24.07 -7.14
N PRO A 94 16.70 -24.71 -7.28
CA PRO A 94 17.94 -23.96 -7.42
C PRO A 94 18.16 -23.67 -8.90
N TYR A 95 17.90 -22.43 -9.32
CA TYR A 95 18.16 -21.99 -10.69
C TYR A 95 19.52 -21.30 -10.78
N GLU A 96 20.20 -21.47 -11.90
CA GLU A 96 21.52 -20.88 -12.13
C GLU A 96 21.38 -19.43 -12.59
N VAL A 97 22.14 -18.53 -11.96
CA VAL A 97 22.21 -17.12 -12.35
C VAL A 97 23.07 -16.98 -13.59
N THR A 98 22.46 -16.56 -14.70
CA THR A 98 23.13 -16.39 -16.00
C THR A 98 23.67 -14.97 -16.23
N ALA A 99 23.02 -13.97 -15.65
CA ALA A 99 23.44 -12.58 -15.74
C ALA A 99 22.83 -11.74 -14.61
N GLN A 100 23.57 -10.71 -14.18
CA GLN A 100 23.04 -9.64 -13.34
C GLN A 100 22.66 -8.47 -14.25
N ILE A 101 21.38 -8.08 -14.24
CA ILE A 101 20.86 -6.97 -15.04
C ILE A 101 21.02 -5.66 -14.26
N ASN A 102 20.66 -5.69 -12.97
CA ASN A 102 20.78 -4.59 -12.02
C ASN A 102 21.32 -5.11 -10.69
N PRO A 103 21.77 -4.24 -9.75
CA PRO A 103 22.23 -4.68 -8.43
C PRO A 103 21.25 -5.61 -7.69
N THR A 104 19.94 -5.44 -7.92
CA THR A 104 18.88 -6.25 -7.31
C THR A 104 18.22 -7.23 -8.28
N THR A 105 18.46 -7.13 -9.59
CA THR A 105 17.73 -7.90 -10.61
C THR A 105 18.65 -8.87 -11.34
N TYR A 106 18.30 -10.15 -11.31
CA TYR A 106 19.10 -11.20 -11.95
C TYR A 106 18.27 -12.02 -12.94
N LYS A 107 18.95 -12.58 -13.93
CA LYS A 107 18.39 -13.48 -14.94
C LYS A 107 18.79 -14.91 -14.62
N LEU A 108 17.81 -15.78 -14.38
CA LEU A 108 18.04 -17.19 -14.05
C LEU A 108 17.58 -18.11 -15.18
N ALA A 109 18.31 -19.20 -15.39
CA ALA A 109 17.94 -20.24 -16.34
C ALA A 109 16.98 -21.25 -15.69
N MET A 110 15.80 -21.42 -16.28
CA MET A 110 14.89 -22.51 -15.95
C MET A 110 15.30 -23.76 -16.73
N SER A 111 15.11 -24.95 -16.16
CA SER A 111 15.40 -26.22 -16.83
C SER A 111 14.72 -26.32 -18.20
N LYS A 112 15.37 -27.06 -19.10
CA LYS A 112 14.96 -27.33 -20.48
C LYS A 112 13.78 -28.30 -20.55
N ASP A 113 12.62 -27.95 -20.02
CA ASP A 113 11.39 -28.67 -20.33
C ASP A 113 10.91 -28.25 -21.73
N GLY A 114 11.37 -28.99 -22.76
CA GLY A 114 10.88 -28.86 -24.14
C GLY A 114 11.78 -28.10 -25.13
N GLY A 115 13.11 -28.11 -24.94
CA GLY A 115 14.08 -27.68 -25.96
C GLY A 115 14.21 -26.17 -26.21
N ARG A 116 13.52 -25.33 -25.43
CA ARG A 116 13.67 -23.86 -25.46
C ARG A 116 14.26 -23.39 -24.14
N ASP A 117 15.35 -22.62 -24.22
CA ASP A 117 15.93 -21.96 -23.05
C ASP A 117 14.94 -20.92 -22.51
N ARG A 118 14.36 -21.20 -21.34
CA ARG A 118 13.49 -20.27 -20.62
C ARG A 118 14.30 -19.55 -19.54
N TYR A 119 14.10 -18.24 -19.45
CA TYR A 119 14.75 -17.41 -18.45
C TYR A 119 13.71 -16.69 -17.59
N ILE A 120 14.00 -16.50 -16.31
CA ILE A 120 13.20 -15.68 -15.40
C ILE A 120 14.04 -14.49 -14.94
N ILE A 121 13.44 -13.31 -14.96
CA ILE A 121 14.01 -12.10 -14.38
C ILE A 121 13.38 -11.92 -13.00
N SER A 122 14.18 -11.94 -11.94
CA SER A 122 13.68 -11.81 -10.57
C SER A 122 14.57 -10.92 -9.71
N THR A 123 13.92 -10.23 -8.78
CA THR A 123 14.54 -9.47 -7.69
C THR A 123 14.41 -10.16 -6.33
N CYS A 124 13.63 -11.23 -6.26
CA CYS A 124 13.34 -11.97 -5.02
C CYS A 124 14.05 -13.31 -5.05
N LEU A 125 15.32 -13.29 -4.66
CA LEU A 125 16.21 -14.45 -4.67
C LEU A 125 16.69 -14.79 -3.26
N ARG A 126 16.86 -16.09 -3.02
CA ARG A 126 17.49 -16.61 -1.80
C ARG A 126 18.64 -17.52 -2.20
N ASN A 127 19.80 -17.33 -1.57
CA ASN A 127 20.94 -18.24 -1.73
C ASN A 127 20.49 -19.65 -1.29
N GLY A 128 20.73 -20.63 -2.16
CA GLY A 128 20.50 -22.05 -1.88
C GLY A 128 21.59 -22.65 -1.01
#